data_AF-A0A9Q0YBX5-F1
#
_entry.id   AF-A0A9Q0YBX5-F1
#
_cell.length_a   1.000
_cell.length_b   1.000
_cell.length_c   1.000
_cell.angle_alpha   90.00
_cell.angle_beta   90.00
_cell.angle_gamma   90.00
#
_symmetry.space_group_name_H-M   'P 1'
#
loop_
_entity.id
_entity.type
_entity.pdbx_description
1 polymer ?
#
loop_
_entity_poly.entity_id
_entity_poly.type
_entity_poly.pdbx_seq_one_letter_code
_entity_poly.pdbx_strand_id
1 'polypeptide(L)'
;MESSREFNFNVVFLEFSRRTVRGTRFICDFVKVAKHYGIEFQPLMRKDEIKRYVLEYLVDESILPSTVLETAITVPTDNTFELKRLEIEMNKEVRLKEMEREREKEEREMQMQKEKEEREMQMQKEKEEREMQREKEAREHEFRLKQLELGVIKASDPKIGLDTGDSMFLST
;
A
#
# COMPACT_ATOMS: atom_id res chain seq x y z
N MET A 1 1.43 69.68 -36.63
CA MET A 1 2.05 69.99 -35.32
C MET A 1 1.15 69.31 -34.31
N GLU A 2 1.53 68.29 -33.54
CA GLU A 2 2.75 68.03 -32.76
C GLU A 2 2.85 66.49 -32.61
N SER A 3 4.00 65.90 -32.91
CA SER A 3 5.10 65.66 -31.98
C SER A 3 4.98 64.31 -31.26
N SER A 4 5.73 63.35 -31.82
CA SER A 4 6.46 62.28 -31.16
C SER A 4 6.26 62.10 -29.66
N ARG A 5 5.62 60.99 -29.28
CA ARG A 5 5.90 60.31 -28.01
C ARG A 5 5.98 58.81 -28.25
N GLU A 6 7.10 58.39 -28.83
CA GLU A 6 7.57 57.01 -28.71
C GLU A 6 7.98 56.78 -27.25
N PHE A 7 7.02 56.39 -26.42
CA PHE A 7 7.33 55.89 -25.09
C PHE A 7 7.86 54.47 -25.25
N ASN A 8 9.16 54.30 -24.96
CA ASN A 8 9.86 53.02 -24.94
C ASN A 8 9.25 52.08 -23.88
N PHE A 9 8.15 51.40 -24.21
CA PHE A 9 7.47 50.41 -23.37
C PHE A 9 8.26 49.09 -23.21
N ASN A 10 9.32 48.90 -23.99
CA ASN A 10 10.12 47.67 -23.97
C ASN A 10 10.90 47.45 -22.67
N VAL A 11 11.21 48.51 -21.91
CA VAL A 11 12.08 48.38 -20.73
C VAL A 11 11.30 48.00 -19.47
N VAL A 12 10.05 48.46 -19.32
CA VAL A 12 9.26 48.19 -18.10
C VAL A 12 8.64 46.79 -18.11
N PHE A 13 8.34 46.25 -19.29
CA PHE A 13 7.73 44.92 -19.40
C PHE A 13 8.72 43.78 -19.09
N LEU A 14 10.02 44.01 -19.23
CA LEU A 14 11.04 42.99 -18.99
C LEU A 14 11.33 42.75 -17.50
N GLU A 15 11.16 43.75 -16.64
CA GLU A 15 11.45 43.60 -15.20
C GLU A 15 10.32 42.92 -14.42
N PHE A 16 9.05 43.07 -14.85
CA PHE A 16 7.93 42.39 -14.20
C PHE A 16 7.84 40.90 -14.55
N SER A 17 8.56 40.46 -15.60
CA SER A 17 8.48 39.10 -16.13
C SER A 17 9.35 38.06 -15.39
N ARG A 18 10.10 38.43 -14.34
CA ARG A 18 11.04 37.52 -13.65
C ARG A 18 10.50 36.84 -12.38
N ARG A 19 9.27 37.08 -11.94
CA ARG A 19 8.69 36.38 -10.79
C ARG A 19 7.35 35.75 -11.15
N THR A 20 7.31 34.41 -11.05
CA THR A 20 6.18 33.47 -11.13
C THR A 20 6.10 32.62 -12.40
N VAL A 21 6.67 31.41 -12.31
CA VAL A 21 6.95 30.48 -13.42
C VAL A 21 5.77 29.56 -13.78
N ARG A 22 4.58 29.69 -13.17
CA ARG A 22 3.46 28.75 -13.46
C ARG A 22 2.09 29.38 -13.74
N GLY A 23 1.92 30.70 -13.62
CA GLY A 23 0.62 31.37 -13.80
C GLY A 23 0.48 32.26 -15.04
N THR A 24 1.59 32.58 -15.72
CA THR A 24 1.67 33.73 -16.65
C THR A 24 1.42 33.40 -18.13
N ARG A 25 1.54 32.13 -18.56
CA ARG A 25 1.40 31.77 -19.99
C ARG A 25 0.06 32.20 -20.57
N PHE A 26 -1.04 31.95 -19.86
CA PHE A 26 -2.38 32.27 -20.32
C PHE A 26 -2.69 33.77 -20.33
N ILE A 27 -2.10 34.56 -19.42
CA ILE A 27 -2.32 36.02 -19.39
C ILE A 27 -1.73 36.64 -20.66
N CYS A 28 -0.54 36.18 -21.07
CA CYS A 28 0.10 36.63 -22.29
C CYS A 28 -0.74 36.35 -23.54
N ASP A 29 -1.43 35.22 -23.59
CA ASP A 29 -2.24 34.86 -24.77
C ASP A 29 -3.51 35.72 -24.88
N PHE A 30 -4.21 35.97 -23.78
CA PHE A 30 -5.35 36.90 -23.79
C PHE A 30 -4.91 38.33 -24.12
N VAL A 31 -3.79 38.80 -23.59
CA VAL A 31 -3.25 40.13 -23.91
C VAL A 31 -2.85 40.23 -25.39
N LYS A 32 -2.29 39.17 -26.00
CA LYS A 32 -1.98 39.15 -27.43
C LYS A 32 -3.25 39.21 -28.27
N VAL A 33 -4.21 38.34 -27.99
CA VAL A 33 -5.51 38.32 -28.68
C VAL A 33 -6.13 39.70 -28.63
N ALA A 34 -6.17 40.29 -27.45
CA ALA A 34 -6.82 41.56 -27.27
C ALA A 34 -6.09 42.75 -27.93
N LYS A 35 -4.75 42.71 -28.02
CA LYS A 35 -3.98 43.64 -28.87
C LYS A 35 -4.31 43.48 -30.36
N HIS A 36 -4.54 42.26 -30.86
CA HIS A 36 -4.96 42.04 -32.25
C HIS A 36 -6.32 42.69 -32.56
N TYR A 37 -7.22 42.73 -31.57
CA TYR A 37 -8.53 43.36 -31.68
C TYR A 37 -8.54 44.84 -31.26
N GLY A 38 -7.39 45.42 -30.89
CA GLY A 38 -7.29 46.83 -30.50
C GLY A 38 -7.92 47.17 -29.14
N ILE A 39 -8.11 46.18 -28.26
CA ILE A 39 -8.68 46.38 -26.93
C ILE A 39 -7.60 46.93 -25.99
N GLU A 40 -7.84 48.09 -25.38
CA GLU A 40 -6.94 48.71 -24.41
C GLU A 40 -7.18 48.15 -23.00
N PHE A 41 -6.13 47.66 -22.32
CA PHE A 41 -6.19 47.21 -20.93
C PHE A 41 -5.33 48.08 -20.03
N GLN A 42 -5.77 48.25 -18.79
CA GLN A 42 -4.90 48.79 -17.76
C GLN A 42 -3.88 47.70 -17.35
N PRO A 43 -2.57 48.01 -17.29
CA PRO A 43 -1.51 47.03 -17.00
C PRO A 43 -1.62 46.32 -15.64
N LEU A 44 -2.46 46.83 -14.73
CA LEU A 44 -2.64 46.32 -13.38
C LEU A 44 -3.85 45.39 -13.19
N MET A 45 -4.62 45.12 -14.26
CA MET A 45 -5.84 44.31 -14.16
C MET A 45 -5.53 42.84 -13.83
N ARG A 46 -6.42 42.21 -13.05
CA ARG A 46 -6.30 40.79 -12.72
C ARG A 46 -6.65 39.93 -13.93
N LYS A 47 -6.08 38.71 -14.00
CA LYS A 47 -6.30 37.75 -15.11
C LYS A 47 -7.78 37.52 -15.41
N ASP A 48 -8.61 37.40 -14.38
CA ASP A 48 -10.04 37.10 -14.55
C ASP A 48 -10.81 38.29 -15.12
N GLU A 49 -10.38 39.51 -14.80
CA GLU A 49 -10.95 40.74 -15.35
C GLU A 49 -10.59 40.88 -16.84
N ILE A 50 -9.33 40.63 -17.20
CA ILE A 50 -8.87 40.63 -18.61
C ILE A 50 -9.65 39.58 -19.42
N LYS A 51 -9.82 38.38 -18.87
CA LYS A 51 -10.58 37.31 -19.53
C LYS A 51 -12.04 37.71 -19.75
N ARG A 52 -12.68 38.33 -18.76
CA ARG A 52 -14.07 38.80 -18.88
C ARG A 52 -14.19 39.87 -19.96
N TYR A 53 -13.32 40.88 -19.96
CA TYR A 53 -13.32 41.94 -20.98
C TYR A 53 -13.12 41.40 -22.40
N VAL A 54 -12.18 40.47 -22.57
CA VAL A 54 -11.95 39.85 -23.88
C VAL A 54 -13.15 39.01 -24.32
N LEU A 55 -13.82 38.31 -23.40
CA LEU A 55 -15.02 37.54 -23.71
C LEU A 55 -16.21 38.45 -24.07
N GLU A 56 -16.44 39.53 -23.32
CA GLU A 56 -17.50 40.50 -23.62
C GLU A 56 -17.30 41.14 -25.00
N TYR A 57 -16.06 41.42 -25.39
CA TYR A 57 -15.76 42.00 -26.70
C TYR A 57 -15.81 40.99 -27.86
N LEU A 58 -15.47 39.72 -27.60
CA LEU A 58 -15.46 38.68 -28.64
C LEU A 58 -16.80 37.96 -28.79
N VAL A 59 -17.69 38.06 -27.81
CA VAL A 59 -19.00 37.43 -27.84
C VAL A 59 -20.03 38.48 -28.22
N ASP A 60 -20.32 38.58 -29.51
CA ASP A 60 -21.43 39.38 -30.01
C ASP A 60 -22.77 38.80 -29.53
N GLU A 61 -23.58 39.61 -28.85
CA GLU A 61 -24.93 39.26 -28.39
C GLU A 61 -25.87 38.84 -29.54
N SER A 62 -25.50 39.18 -30.78
CA SER A 62 -26.23 38.78 -31.99
C SER A 62 -26.04 37.30 -32.35
N ILE A 63 -24.95 36.66 -31.90
CA ILE A 63 -24.60 35.27 -32.21
C ILE A 63 -24.95 34.36 -31.04
N LEU A 64 -24.80 34.84 -29.80
CA LEU A 64 -25.13 34.09 -28.58
C LEU A 64 -25.98 34.96 -27.64
N PRO A 65 -27.28 34.65 -27.47
CA PRO A 65 -28.09 35.36 -26.48
C PRO A 65 -27.55 35.09 -25.07
N SER A 66 -27.62 36.11 -24.21
CA SER A 66 -27.12 36.12 -22.83
C SER A 66 -27.57 34.92 -21.97
N THR A 67 -28.69 34.29 -22.31
CA THR A 67 -29.21 33.06 -21.69
C THR A 67 -28.26 31.86 -21.78
N VAL A 68 -27.40 31.79 -22.82
CA VAL A 68 -26.44 30.68 -23.00
C VAL A 68 -25.21 30.85 -22.10
N LEU A 69 -24.81 32.09 -21.82
CA LEU A 69 -23.69 32.37 -20.92
C LEU A 69 -24.05 32.09 -19.46
N GLU A 70 -25.27 32.41 -19.03
CA GLU A 70 -25.77 32.09 -17.69
C GLU A 70 -25.90 30.58 -17.46
N THR A 71 -26.29 29.81 -18.48
CA THR A 71 -26.39 28.35 -18.42
C THR A 71 -25.02 27.66 -18.38
N ALA A 72 -24.00 28.23 -19.03
CA ALA A 72 -22.62 27.72 -18.95
C ALA A 72 -21.97 27.92 -17.57
N ILE A 73 -22.34 28.97 -16.84
CA ILE A 73 -21.86 29.25 -15.47
C ILE A 73 -22.54 28.34 -14.43
N THR A 74 -23.76 27.88 -14.74
CA THR A 74 -24.61 27.11 -13.82
C THR A 74 -24.55 25.61 -14.04
N VAL A 75 -23.62 25.07 -14.85
CA VAL A 75 -23.36 23.62 -14.85
C VAL A 75 -23.03 23.23 -13.41
N PRO A 76 -23.91 22.46 -12.74
CA PRO A 76 -23.78 22.24 -11.32
C PRO A 76 -22.54 21.37 -11.10
N THR A 77 -21.55 21.94 -10.42
CA THR A 77 -20.39 21.24 -9.86
C THR A 77 -20.76 20.17 -8.82
N ASP A 78 -22.05 19.92 -8.59
CA ASP A 78 -22.58 19.02 -7.57
C ASP A 78 -22.09 17.57 -7.74
N ASN A 79 -21.92 17.11 -8.98
CA ASN A 79 -21.42 15.77 -9.26
C ASN A 79 -19.94 15.58 -8.84
N THR A 80 -19.16 16.66 -8.69
CA THR A 80 -17.74 16.53 -8.33
C THR A 80 -17.53 16.15 -6.87
N PHE A 81 -18.44 16.55 -5.97
CA PHE A 81 -18.38 16.18 -4.56
C PHE A 81 -18.79 14.73 -4.35
N GLU A 82 -19.83 14.26 -5.06
CA GLU A 82 -20.25 12.87 -5.01
C GLU A 82 -19.17 11.93 -5.56
N LEU A 83 -18.55 12.29 -6.69
CA LEU A 83 -17.44 11.54 -7.26
C LEU A 83 -16.25 11.44 -6.29
N LYS A 84 -15.85 12.55 -5.65
CA LYS A 84 -14.79 12.53 -4.64
C LYS A 84 -15.14 11.70 -3.42
N ARG A 85 -16.41 11.73 -2.97
CA ARG A 85 -16.87 10.90 -1.86
C ARG A 85 -16.80 9.42 -2.21
N LEU A 86 -17.24 9.06 -3.41
CA LEU A 86 -17.21 7.68 -3.90
C LEU A 86 -15.76 7.17 -4.03
N GLU A 87 -14.86 8.01 -4.52
CA GLU A 87 -13.43 7.71 -4.63
C GLU A 87 -12.79 7.47 -3.25
N ILE A 88 -13.13 8.29 -2.26
CA ILE A 88 -12.65 8.10 -0.87
C ILE A 88 -13.19 6.79 -0.28
N GLU A 89 -14.45 6.45 -0.51
CA GLU A 89 -15.07 5.21 -0.03
C GLU A 89 -14.36 3.98 -0.63
N MET A 90 -14.19 3.98 -1.95
CA MET A 90 -13.50 2.90 -2.68
C MET A 90 -12.05 2.74 -2.21
N ASN A 91 -11.34 3.85 -2.00
CA ASN A 91 -9.94 3.80 -1.59
C ASN A 91 -9.78 3.28 -0.14
N LYS A 92 -10.75 3.56 0.74
CA LYS A 92 -10.79 2.96 2.09
C LYS A 92 -11.02 1.46 2.03
N GLU A 93 -11.94 1.01 1.19
CA GLU A 93 -12.26 -0.41 1.05
C GLU A 93 -11.08 -1.22 0.50
N VAL A 94 -10.39 -0.68 -0.52
CA VAL A 94 -9.15 -1.27 -1.04
C VAL A 94 -8.10 -1.40 0.06
N ARG A 95 -7.89 -0.34 0.83
CA ARG A 95 -6.90 -0.33 1.91
C ARG A 95 -7.24 -1.31 3.04
N LEU A 96 -8.51 -1.45 3.40
CA LEU A 96 -8.97 -2.44 4.38
C LEU A 96 -8.67 -3.86 3.89
N LYS A 97 -9.00 -4.14 2.63
CA LYS A 97 -8.79 -5.45 2.01
C LYS A 97 -7.30 -5.80 1.84
N GLU A 98 -6.44 -4.80 1.67
CA GLU A 98 -4.99 -5.00 1.69
C GLU A 98 -4.48 -5.35 3.09
N MET A 99 -4.92 -4.62 4.12
CA MET A 99 -4.55 -4.94 5.51
C MET A 99 -5.04 -6.33 5.93
N GLU A 100 -6.24 -6.74 5.51
CA GLU A 100 -6.73 -8.10 5.77
C GLU A 100 -5.85 -9.17 5.11
N ARG A 101 -5.46 -8.96 3.84
CA ARG A 101 -4.56 -9.88 3.15
C ARG A 101 -3.18 -9.95 3.77
N GLU A 102 -2.68 -8.82 4.29
CA GLU A 102 -1.39 -8.77 4.97
C GLU A 102 -1.44 -9.53 6.31
N ARG A 103 -2.49 -9.31 7.11
CA ARG A 103 -2.73 -10.06 8.34
C ARG A 103 -2.88 -11.56 8.09
N GLU A 104 -3.62 -11.96 7.07
CA GLU A 104 -3.80 -13.37 6.75
C GLU A 104 -2.47 -14.04 6.34
N LYS A 105 -1.59 -13.31 5.65
CA LYS A 105 -0.24 -13.80 5.34
C LYS A 105 0.61 -13.94 6.60
N GLU A 106 0.62 -12.93 7.47
CA GLU A 106 1.36 -12.96 8.73
C GLU A 106 0.90 -14.12 9.63
N GLU A 107 -0.41 -14.34 9.75
CA GLU A 107 -0.96 -15.45 10.52
C GLU A 107 -0.55 -16.82 9.96
N ARG A 108 -0.59 -16.98 8.63
CA ARG A 108 -0.12 -18.23 7.99
C ARG A 108 1.36 -18.45 8.18
N GLU A 109 2.19 -17.42 8.06
CA GLU A 109 3.63 -17.53 8.30
C GLU A 109 3.93 -17.90 9.75
N MET A 110 3.23 -17.27 10.71
CA MET A 110 3.38 -17.60 12.12
C MET A 110 2.95 -19.05 12.42
N GLN A 111 1.87 -19.53 11.80
CA GLN A 111 1.43 -20.92 11.96
C GLN A 111 2.46 -21.91 11.40
N MET A 112 2.98 -21.66 10.19
CA MET A 112 4.02 -22.51 9.61
C MET A 112 5.29 -22.54 10.46
N GLN A 113 5.66 -21.40 11.04
CA GLN A 113 6.83 -21.31 11.89
C GLN A 113 6.64 -22.10 13.20
N LYS A 114 5.48 -21.95 13.85
CA LYS A 114 5.14 -22.73 15.05
C LYS A 114 5.13 -24.24 14.77
N GLU A 115 4.54 -24.66 13.66
CA GLU A 115 4.49 -26.09 13.30
C GLU A 115 5.91 -26.64 13.05
N LYS A 116 6.78 -25.85 12.41
CA LYS A 116 8.17 -26.24 12.19
C LYS A 116 8.94 -26.35 13.52
N GLU A 117 8.80 -25.37 14.41
CA GLU A 117 9.45 -25.38 15.73
C GLU A 117 8.96 -26.56 16.59
N GLU A 118 7.66 -26.87 16.55
CA GLU A 118 7.10 -28.01 17.28
C GLU A 118 7.64 -29.35 16.76
N ARG A 119 7.72 -29.53 15.44
CA ARG A 119 8.32 -30.73 14.83
C ARG A 119 9.81 -30.87 15.16
N GLU A 120 10.57 -29.77 15.13
CA GLU A 120 11.99 -29.79 15.49
C GLU A 120 12.19 -30.16 16.96
N MET A 121 11.40 -29.58 17.86
CA MET A 121 11.44 -29.91 19.29
C MET A 121 11.06 -31.36 19.55
N GLN A 122 10.06 -31.90 18.83
CA GLN A 122 9.65 -33.29 18.97
C GLN A 122 10.75 -34.25 18.50
N MET A 123 11.41 -33.96 17.38
CA MET A 123 12.55 -34.77 16.91
C MET A 123 13.74 -34.71 17.88
N GLN A 124 14.02 -33.55 18.48
CA GLN A 124 15.08 -33.43 19.50
C GLN A 124 14.77 -34.28 20.74
N LYS A 125 13.54 -34.19 21.26
CA LYS A 125 13.11 -35.01 22.41
C LYS A 125 13.19 -36.50 22.11
N GLU A 126 12.73 -36.95 20.95
CA GLU A 126 12.80 -38.36 20.56
C GLU A 126 14.25 -38.85 20.43
N LYS A 127 15.15 -37.98 19.92
CA LYS A 127 16.57 -38.31 19.82
C LYS A 127 17.24 -38.41 21.19
N GLU A 128 16.97 -37.46 22.09
CA GLU A 128 17.48 -37.49 23.47
C GLU A 128 16.98 -38.70 24.25
N GLU A 129 15.70 -39.05 24.09
CA GLU A 129 15.10 -40.23 24.74
C GLU A 129 15.75 -41.53 24.25
N ARG A 130 15.97 -41.66 22.93
CA ARG A 130 16.69 -42.81 22.36
C ARG A 130 18.12 -42.90 22.84
N GLU A 131 18.83 -41.79 22.97
CA GLU A 131 20.21 -41.79 23.49
C GLU A 131 20.25 -42.17 24.97
N MET A 132 19.34 -41.64 25.79
CA MET A 132 19.22 -41.99 27.20
C MET A 132 18.90 -43.47 27.38
N GLN A 133 18.01 -44.02 26.56
CA GLN A 133 17.65 -45.43 26.61
C GLN A 133 18.84 -46.34 26.27
N ARG A 134 19.59 -46.01 25.21
CA ARG A 134 20.82 -46.74 24.85
C ARG A 134 21.87 -46.66 25.95
N GLU A 135 22.03 -45.51 26.58
CA GLU A 135 22.99 -45.35 27.68
C GLU A 135 22.58 -46.18 28.90
N LYS A 136 21.29 -46.21 29.24
CA LYS A 136 20.77 -47.03 30.33
C LYS A 136 20.97 -48.53 30.06
N GLU A 137 20.65 -48.99 28.86
CA GLU A 137 20.87 -50.38 28.42
C GLU A 137 22.37 -50.73 28.45
N ALA A 138 23.24 -49.82 28.01
CA ALA A 138 24.69 -50.02 28.07
C ALA A 138 25.21 -50.14 29.51
N ARG A 139 24.74 -49.28 30.43
CA ARG A 139 25.10 -49.35 31.86
C ARG A 139 24.58 -50.63 32.52
N GLU A 140 23.35 -51.04 32.20
CA GLU A 140 22.78 -52.30 32.71
C GLU A 140 23.56 -53.52 32.18
N HIS A 141 23.94 -53.50 30.91
CA HIS A 141 24.75 -54.55 30.30
C HIS A 141 26.16 -54.61 30.92
N GLU A 142 26.81 -53.46 31.10
CA GLU A 142 28.12 -53.36 31.76
C GLU A 142 28.05 -53.88 33.21
N PHE A 143 27.02 -53.47 33.95
CA PHE A 143 26.80 -53.93 35.32
C PHE A 143 26.58 -55.45 35.38
N ARG A 144 25.83 -56.03 34.43
CA ARG A 144 25.60 -57.47 34.33
C ARG A 144 26.88 -58.24 34.02
N LEU A 145 27.72 -57.74 33.11
CA LEU A 145 29.04 -58.31 32.84
C LEU A 145 29.93 -58.29 34.08
N LYS A 146 29.95 -57.17 34.81
CA LYS A 146 30.73 -57.02 36.05
C LYS A 146 30.26 -57.96 37.15
N GLN A 147 28.95 -58.23 37.26
CA GLN A 147 28.44 -59.25 38.20
C GLN A 147 28.86 -60.67 37.84
N LEU A 148 28.92 -60.99 36.55
CA LEU A 148 29.42 -62.29 36.08
C LEU A 148 30.93 -62.44 36.31
N GLU A 149 31.70 -61.38 36.08
CA GLU A 149 33.15 -61.34 36.33
C GLU A 149 33.49 -61.49 37.81
N LEU A 150 32.72 -60.86 38.71
CA LEU A 150 32.86 -60.98 40.16
C LEU A 150 32.28 -62.30 40.72
N GLY A 151 31.75 -63.19 39.87
CA GLY A 151 31.25 -64.51 40.28
C GLY A 151 30.01 -64.46 41.18
N VAL A 152 29.22 -63.38 41.13
CA VAL A 152 28.14 -63.11 42.10
C VAL A 152 26.82 -63.83 41.75
N ILE A 153 26.60 -64.32 40.52
CA ILE A 153 25.36 -65.02 40.16
C ILE A 153 25.59 -66.53 40.03
N LYS A 154 25.15 -67.27 41.06
CA LYS A 154 24.78 -68.68 40.97
C LYS A 154 23.66 -68.80 39.93
N ALA A 155 23.81 -69.72 38.98
CA ALA A 155 22.73 -70.11 38.08
C ALA A 155 21.47 -70.46 38.90
N SER A 156 20.45 -69.60 38.81
CA SER A 156 19.09 -69.94 39.21
C SER A 156 18.20 -69.69 38.00
N ASP A 157 17.71 -70.80 37.44
CA ASP A 157 17.02 -70.94 36.18
C ASP A 157 15.88 -69.92 35.97
N PRO A 158 15.75 -69.32 34.77
CA PRO A 158 14.49 -68.71 34.39
C PRO A 158 13.51 -69.84 34.06
N LYS A 159 12.53 -70.06 34.94
CA LYS A 159 11.30 -70.76 34.57
C LYS A 159 10.65 -70.00 33.42
N ILE A 160 10.80 -70.55 32.22
CA ILE A 160 10.04 -70.22 31.03
C ILE A 160 8.57 -70.58 31.34
N GLY A 161 7.82 -69.59 31.81
CA GLY A 161 6.36 -69.62 31.81
C GLY A 161 5.89 -69.24 30.41
N LEU A 162 5.77 -70.24 29.54
CA LEU A 162 4.89 -70.17 28.38
C LEU A 162 3.46 -70.06 28.90
N ASP A 163 2.93 -68.83 28.96
CA ASP A 163 1.50 -68.61 29.09
C ASP A 163 1.00 -68.08 27.75
N THR A 164 0.74 -69.03 26.85
CA THR A 164 -0.06 -68.83 25.65
C THR A 164 -1.51 -68.60 26.06
N GLY A 165 -1.83 -67.34 26.34
CA GLY A 165 -3.20 -66.86 26.57
C GLY A 165 -3.73 -66.16 25.33
N ASP A 166 -4.22 -66.95 24.37
CA ASP A 166 -5.17 -66.49 23.35
C ASP A 166 -6.33 -65.76 24.03
N SER A 167 -6.58 -64.52 23.63
CA SER A 167 -7.84 -63.84 23.89
C SER A 167 -8.05 -62.79 22.81
N MET A 168 -8.55 -63.27 21.68
CA MET A 168 -9.27 -62.48 20.70
C MET A 168 -10.25 -61.53 21.41
N PHE A 169 -10.34 -60.27 21.00
CA PHE A 169 -11.64 -59.67 20.71
C PHE A 169 -11.46 -58.42 19.83
N LEU A 170 -11.95 -58.55 18.60
CA LEU A 170 -12.25 -57.47 17.69
C LEU A 170 -13.43 -56.68 18.26
N SER A 171 -13.36 -55.35 18.19
CA SER A 171 -14.58 -54.56 18.00
C SER A 171 -14.25 -53.29 17.25
N THR A 172 -14.86 -53.25 16.07
CA THR A 172 -15.18 -52.16 15.15
C THR A 172 -15.57 -50.85 15.81
#